data_AF-A0A0Q8VK45-F1
#
_entry.id   AF-A0A0Q8VK45-F1
#
_cell.length_a   1.000
_cell.length_b   1.000
_cell.length_c   1.000
_cell.angle_alpha   90.00
_cell.angle_beta   90.00
_cell.angle_gamma   90.00
#
_symmetry.space_group_name_H-M   'P 1'
#
loop_
_entity.id
_entity.type
_entity.pdbx_description
1 polymer ?
#
loop_
_entity_poly.entity_id
_entity_poly.type
_entity_poly.pdbx_seq_one_letter_code
_entity_poly.pdbx_strand_id
1 'polypeptide(L)'
;MLTGRTRLARPALAAGLALCVAAGLAGCGSDDGKDARDGKESTSPSPTESTSAPAAYLDVPDGVTLTEPGTALALGEEGVVAFQRRQDQIGVLAVTVERIERTTFQDSFVGWNVDDATAARTPYFVRVKVTNVGDTDLGGARLDNVVYANDGSTLEAPNYYTAQQQPLCVGGALPAVFANGASAELCQVYFVAPAQTLVSIDFPPYGGLDDITWTGELSPVTPLKPVKPGRKGGRKGAGKGAGATPSATATATASATATP
;
A
#
# COMPACT_ATOMS: atom_id res chain seq x y z
N MET A 1 45.92 -13.08 -38.37
CA MET A 1 46.33 -12.73 -39.74
C MET A 1 45.08 -12.35 -40.53
N LEU A 2 45.16 -11.23 -41.25
CA LEU A 2 44.28 -10.68 -42.30
C LEU A 2 42.79 -10.48 -41.98
N THR A 3 42.31 -9.29 -41.61
CA THR A 3 42.14 -8.01 -42.37
C THR A 3 40.97 -8.03 -43.36
N GLY A 4 39.95 -7.21 -43.08
CA GLY A 4 38.87 -6.85 -44.01
C GLY A 4 38.10 -5.61 -43.51
N ARG A 5 38.64 -4.41 -43.74
CA ARG A 5 38.01 -3.10 -43.46
C ARG A 5 37.24 -2.56 -44.68
N THR A 6 36.44 -1.51 -44.44
CA THR A 6 35.99 -0.40 -45.33
C THR A 6 34.60 -0.54 -45.99
N ARG A 7 33.72 0.48 -46.06
CA ARG A 7 33.71 1.89 -45.58
C ARG A 7 32.28 2.47 -45.64
N LEU A 8 31.99 3.37 -44.69
CA LEU A 8 31.29 4.68 -44.76
C LEU A 8 30.05 4.89 -45.65
N ALA A 9 28.98 5.43 -45.03
CA ALA A 9 28.48 6.78 -45.34
C ALA A 9 27.56 7.31 -44.23
N ARG A 10 27.88 8.49 -43.70
CA ARG A 10 26.96 9.42 -43.00
C ARG A 10 26.46 10.45 -44.03
N PRO A 11 25.31 11.09 -43.78
CA PRO A 11 25.39 12.54 -43.60
C PRO A 11 24.63 13.03 -42.38
N ALA A 12 25.15 14.13 -41.82
CA ALA A 12 24.52 14.96 -40.81
C ALA A 12 23.65 16.03 -41.50
N LEU A 13 22.57 16.46 -40.84
CA LEU A 13 22.05 17.82 -40.99
C LEU A 13 21.57 18.33 -39.63
N ALA A 14 21.92 19.59 -39.35
CA ALA A 14 21.71 20.30 -38.11
C ALA A 14 20.67 21.43 -38.28
N ALA A 15 20.34 22.04 -37.14
CA ALA A 15 19.79 23.39 -36.93
C ALA A 15 18.26 23.55 -36.80
N GLY A 16 17.86 24.29 -35.75
CA GLY A 16 16.51 24.85 -35.64
C GLY A 16 16.03 25.23 -34.23
N LEU A 17 16.82 26.01 -33.46
CA LEU A 17 16.40 26.62 -32.20
C LEU A 17 15.46 27.81 -32.49
N ALA A 18 14.24 27.84 -31.95
CA ALA A 18 13.37 29.01 -31.96
C ALA A 18 12.72 29.19 -30.58
N LEU A 19 13.31 30.09 -29.81
CA LEU A 19 12.94 30.53 -28.47
C LEU A 19 12.05 31.78 -28.58
N CYS A 20 10.80 31.74 -28.13
CA CYS A 20 9.93 32.92 -27.98
C CYS A 20 8.77 32.62 -27.00
N VAL A 21 8.83 33.09 -25.75
CA VAL A 21 7.68 33.68 -25.02
C VAL A 21 8.22 34.75 -24.08
N ALA A 22 7.61 35.93 -24.16
CA ALA A 22 8.02 37.19 -23.57
C ALA A 22 7.74 37.27 -22.06
N ALA A 23 8.72 37.80 -21.32
CA ALA A 23 8.53 38.30 -19.96
C ALA A 23 8.01 39.76 -20.03
N GLY A 24 6.83 40.00 -19.48
CA GLY A 24 6.29 41.34 -19.24
C GLY A 24 6.19 41.58 -17.74
N LEU A 25 7.18 42.28 -17.18
CA LEU A 25 7.12 42.86 -15.83
C LEU A 25 7.51 44.33 -15.95
N ALA A 26 6.51 45.17 -16.18
CA ALA A 26 6.56 46.60 -15.95
C ALA A 26 5.88 46.88 -14.61
N GLY A 27 6.59 47.52 -13.69
CA GLY A 27 6.06 47.85 -12.36
C GLY A 27 7.10 48.49 -11.46
N CYS A 28 7.67 49.61 -11.92
CA CYS A 28 8.41 50.54 -11.09
C CYS A 28 7.40 51.41 -10.32
N GLY A 29 7.55 51.51 -9.00
CA GLY A 29 6.76 52.39 -8.16
C GLY A 29 7.50 52.67 -6.87
N SER A 30 8.44 53.62 -6.94
CA SER A 30 9.11 54.24 -5.80
C SER A 30 8.34 55.51 -5.46
N ASP A 31 7.87 55.67 -4.22
CA ASP A 31 7.54 56.98 -3.67
C ASP A 31 7.63 56.97 -2.13
N ASP A 32 8.55 57.78 -1.62
CA ASP A 32 8.74 58.11 -0.20
C ASP A 32 7.79 59.27 0.14
N GLY A 33 6.74 58.99 0.90
CA GLY A 33 5.79 59.98 1.41
C GLY A 33 5.69 59.91 2.93
N LYS A 34 6.42 60.79 3.62
CA LYS A 34 6.18 61.10 5.04
C LYS A 34 4.99 62.05 5.12
N ASP A 35 3.95 61.67 5.86
CA ASP A 35 3.15 62.63 6.62
C ASP A 35 2.42 61.97 7.79
N ALA A 36 2.34 62.74 8.87
CA ALA A 36 1.84 62.35 10.17
C ALA A 36 0.31 62.47 10.26
N ARG A 37 -0.29 61.58 11.08
CA ARG A 37 -1.10 61.89 12.29
C ARG A 37 -2.26 60.93 12.51
N ASP A 38 -2.52 60.79 13.81
CA ASP A 38 -3.77 60.43 14.47
C ASP A 38 -4.16 58.95 14.55
N GLY A 39 -4.19 58.51 15.82
CA GLY A 39 -4.54 57.17 16.22
C GLY A 39 -5.99 56.82 15.93
N LYS A 40 -6.18 55.57 15.56
CA LYS A 40 -7.41 54.85 15.81
C LYS A 40 -7.05 53.41 16.12
N GLU A 41 -7.36 53.05 17.35
CA GLU A 41 -7.37 51.71 17.92
C GLU A 41 -7.84 50.68 16.88
N SER A 42 -6.90 49.90 16.36
CA SER A 42 -7.18 48.75 15.50
C SER A 42 -7.48 47.56 16.41
N THR A 43 -8.77 47.34 16.66
CA THR A 43 -9.27 46.02 17.03
C THR A 43 -8.95 45.06 15.88
N SER A 44 -7.90 44.27 16.09
CA SER A 44 -7.55 43.14 15.23
C SER A 44 -8.74 42.18 15.19
N PRO A 45 -9.34 41.87 14.02
CA PRO A 45 -10.24 40.74 13.92
C PRO A 45 -9.40 39.48 14.15
N SER A 46 -9.68 38.79 15.25
CA SER A 46 -9.19 37.45 15.50
C SER A 46 -9.50 36.58 14.27
N PRO A 47 -8.54 35.80 13.73
CA PRO A 47 -8.85 34.83 12.70
C PRO A 47 -9.90 33.89 13.29
N THR A 48 -11.10 33.91 12.73
CA THR A 48 -12.04 32.83 12.93
C THR A 48 -11.45 31.68 12.12
N GLU A 49 -10.76 30.78 12.81
CA GLU A 49 -10.45 29.47 12.26
C GLU A 49 -11.77 28.85 11.86
N SER A 50 -12.07 28.94 10.57
CA SER A 50 -13.10 28.12 9.96
C SER A 50 -12.51 26.71 9.98
N THR A 51 -12.80 25.97 11.06
CA THR A 51 -12.74 24.51 11.04
C THR A 51 -13.71 24.09 9.95
N SER A 52 -13.17 23.98 8.73
CA SER A 52 -13.84 23.34 7.62
C SER A 52 -13.95 21.88 8.03
N ALA A 53 -15.18 21.37 8.15
CA ALA A 53 -15.37 19.95 8.34
C ALA A 53 -14.60 19.21 7.22
N PRO A 54 -13.93 18.08 7.52
CA PRO A 54 -13.21 17.34 6.50
C PRO A 54 -14.16 17.01 5.35
N ALA A 55 -13.69 17.23 4.12
CA ALA A 55 -14.48 16.95 2.93
C ALA A 55 -14.80 15.46 2.88
N ALA A 56 -16.03 15.08 3.19
CA ALA A 56 -16.51 13.72 2.99
C ALA A 56 -16.55 13.47 1.47
N TYR A 57 -15.58 12.72 0.96
CA TYR A 57 -15.45 12.38 -0.45
C TYR A 57 -16.26 11.13 -0.85
N LEU A 58 -16.83 10.46 0.14
CA LEU A 58 -17.81 9.40 0.03
C LEU A 58 -18.82 9.55 1.17
N ASP A 59 -20.05 9.08 0.96
CA ASP A 59 -21.07 9.06 2.00
C ASP A 59 -20.68 8.05 3.09
N VAL A 60 -20.41 8.54 4.30
CA VAL A 60 -20.02 7.74 5.47
C VAL A 60 -21.07 7.84 6.57
N PRO A 61 -21.14 6.84 7.48
CA PRO A 61 -22.09 6.88 8.59
C PRO A 61 -21.90 8.09 9.50
N ASP A 62 -22.99 8.51 10.16
CA ASP A 62 -22.96 9.59 11.15
C ASP A 62 -21.97 9.29 12.29
N GLY A 63 -21.20 10.29 12.71
CA GLY A 63 -20.23 10.16 13.79
C GLY A 63 -18.86 9.60 13.36
N VAL A 64 -18.69 9.25 12.08
CA VAL A 64 -17.38 8.96 11.49
C VAL A 64 -16.77 10.24 10.94
N THR A 65 -15.57 10.58 11.41
CA THR A 65 -14.77 11.68 10.86
C THR A 65 -13.67 11.10 9.99
N LEU A 66 -13.70 11.41 8.69
CA LEU A 66 -12.63 11.01 7.77
C LEU A 66 -11.39 11.88 7.97
N THR A 67 -10.23 11.27 7.78
CA THR A 67 -8.98 12.01 7.63
C THR A 67 -9.05 12.85 6.36
N GLU A 68 -8.61 14.11 6.47
CA GLU A 68 -8.62 15.05 5.35
C GLU A 68 -7.68 14.57 4.23
N PRO A 69 -8.10 14.60 2.96
CA PRO A 69 -7.21 14.37 1.82
C PRO A 69 -5.93 15.22 1.90
N GLY A 70 -4.80 14.67 1.47
CA GLY A 70 -3.49 15.33 1.56
C GLY A 70 -2.83 15.29 2.95
N THR A 71 -3.48 14.69 3.96
CA THR A 71 -2.87 14.55 5.29
C THR A 71 -1.62 13.67 5.24
N ALA A 72 -0.52 14.16 5.79
CA ALA A 72 0.70 13.40 6.01
C ALA A 72 0.73 12.88 7.46
N LEU A 73 0.69 11.56 7.60
CA LEU A 73 0.72 10.83 8.86
C LEU A 73 2.10 10.20 9.09
N ALA A 74 2.51 10.12 10.35
CA ALA A 74 3.67 9.31 10.72
C ALA A 74 3.31 7.83 10.83
N LEU A 75 4.30 6.93 10.70
CA LEU A 75 4.09 5.51 11.05
C LEU A 75 3.58 5.38 12.49
N GLY A 76 2.55 4.56 12.68
CA GLY A 76 1.86 4.39 13.95
C GLY A 76 0.69 5.36 14.18
N GLU A 77 0.54 6.39 13.36
CA GLU A 77 -0.64 7.26 13.40
C GLU A 77 -1.82 6.65 12.64
N GLU A 78 -3.02 6.88 13.17
CA GLU A 78 -4.27 6.38 12.60
C GLU A 78 -4.85 7.40 11.62
N GLY A 79 -5.20 6.94 10.42
CA GLY A 79 -6.01 7.68 9.45
C GLY A 79 -7.33 6.94 9.20
N VAL A 80 -8.44 7.67 9.17
CA VAL A 80 -9.77 7.12 8.86
C VAL A 80 -10.08 7.36 7.39
N VAL A 81 -10.25 6.28 6.64
CA VAL A 81 -10.44 6.31 5.18
C VAL A 81 -11.74 5.62 4.79
N ALA A 82 -12.43 6.18 3.80
CA ALA A 82 -13.58 5.55 3.15
C ALA A 82 -13.18 5.08 1.76
N PHE A 83 -13.59 3.88 1.36
CA PHE A 83 -13.24 3.33 0.05
C PHE A 83 -14.41 2.56 -0.56
N GLN A 84 -14.50 2.57 -1.89
CA GLN A 84 -15.46 1.75 -2.60
C GLN A 84 -14.90 0.34 -2.76
N ARG A 85 -15.53 -0.63 -2.10
CA ARG A 85 -15.22 -2.06 -2.33
C ARG A 85 -15.84 -2.55 -3.64
N ARG A 86 -17.05 -2.07 -3.94
CA ARG A 86 -17.82 -2.32 -5.19
C ARG A 86 -18.64 -1.07 -5.48
N GLN A 87 -19.28 -1.01 -6.66
CA GLN A 87 -20.05 0.16 -7.12
C GLN A 87 -20.99 0.74 -6.06
N ASP A 88 -21.65 -0.11 -5.27
CA ASP A 88 -22.63 0.32 -4.24
C ASP A 88 -22.23 -0.12 -2.83
N GLN A 89 -20.95 -0.33 -2.55
CA GLN A 89 -20.51 -0.72 -1.21
C GLN A 89 -19.30 0.07 -0.76
N ILE A 90 -19.55 0.96 0.20
CA ILE A 90 -18.55 1.78 0.87
C ILE A 90 -18.09 1.05 2.14
N GLY A 91 -16.79 0.87 2.28
CA GLY A 91 -16.15 0.48 3.53
C GLY A 91 -15.52 1.70 4.19
N VAL A 92 -15.47 1.71 5.52
CA VAL A 92 -14.73 2.72 6.26
C VAL A 92 -13.79 2.03 7.25
N LEU A 93 -12.51 2.35 7.14
CA LEU A 93 -11.47 1.76 7.98
C LEU A 93 -10.70 2.87 8.69
N ALA A 94 -10.49 2.68 10.00
CA ALA A 94 -9.35 3.27 10.66
C ALA A 94 -8.13 2.42 10.31
N VAL A 95 -7.11 3.06 9.71
CA VAL A 95 -5.91 2.43 9.17
C VAL A 95 -4.69 3.00 9.90
N THR A 96 -3.84 2.11 10.40
CA THR A 96 -2.55 2.46 10.97
C THR A 96 -1.47 1.68 10.24
N VAL A 97 -0.56 2.38 9.55
CA VAL A 97 0.66 1.75 9.04
C VAL A 97 1.66 1.71 10.19
N GLU A 98 1.80 0.55 10.81
CA GLU A 98 2.58 0.41 12.03
C GLU A 98 4.09 0.42 11.75
N ARG A 99 4.51 -0.33 10.73
CA ARG A 99 5.92 -0.54 10.40
C ARG A 99 6.10 -0.84 8.93
N ILE A 100 7.23 -0.39 8.41
CA ILE A 100 7.71 -0.73 7.07
C ILE A 100 9.07 -1.40 7.22
N GLU A 101 9.19 -2.64 6.74
CA GLU A 101 10.42 -3.42 6.80
C GLU A 101 10.97 -3.60 5.37
N ARG A 102 12.10 -2.97 5.08
CA ARG A 102 12.81 -3.20 3.80
C ARG A 102 13.56 -4.51 3.86
N THR A 103 13.50 -5.29 2.79
CA THR A 103 14.20 -6.58 2.71
C THR A 103 14.76 -6.85 1.31
N THR A 104 15.26 -8.07 1.09
CA THR A 104 15.73 -8.60 -0.19
C THR A 104 15.07 -9.96 -0.47
N PHE A 105 15.08 -10.39 -1.74
CA PHE A 105 14.62 -11.74 -2.09
C PHE A 105 15.48 -12.81 -1.42
N GLN A 106 16.78 -12.58 -1.31
CA GLN A 106 17.75 -13.47 -0.70
C GLN A 106 17.48 -13.67 0.79
N ASP A 107 17.13 -12.60 1.51
CA ASP A 107 16.94 -12.66 2.97
C ASP A 107 15.57 -13.17 3.37
N SER A 108 14.52 -12.81 2.63
CA SER A 108 13.14 -13.03 3.07
C SER A 108 12.31 -13.94 2.16
N PHE A 109 12.74 -14.22 0.94
CA PHE A 109 11.99 -15.04 -0.02
C PHE A 109 12.75 -16.32 -0.38
N VAL A 110 13.42 -16.89 0.61
CA VAL A 110 14.23 -18.11 0.45
C VAL A 110 13.39 -19.23 -0.13
N GLY A 111 13.90 -19.84 -1.22
CA GLY A 111 13.23 -20.95 -1.90
C GLY A 111 12.23 -20.52 -2.98
N TRP A 112 12.02 -19.22 -3.19
CA TRP A 112 11.25 -18.74 -4.33
C TRP A 112 12.07 -18.84 -5.62
N ASN A 113 11.41 -19.24 -6.70
CA ASN A 113 11.98 -19.17 -8.03
C ASN A 113 11.46 -17.88 -8.69
N VAL A 114 12.33 -16.87 -8.79
CA VAL A 114 12.03 -15.56 -9.38
C VAL A 114 12.93 -15.31 -10.57
N ASP A 115 12.41 -14.61 -11.58
CA ASP A 115 13.22 -14.17 -12.71
C ASP A 115 14.10 -12.95 -12.35
N ASP A 116 15.06 -12.62 -13.22
CA ASP A 116 16.01 -11.52 -13.00
C ASP A 116 15.29 -10.17 -12.83
N ALA A 117 14.18 -9.97 -13.54
CA ALA A 117 13.39 -8.74 -13.47
C ALA A 117 12.75 -8.58 -12.08
N THR A 118 12.16 -9.63 -11.54
CA THR A 118 11.59 -9.65 -10.19
C THR A 118 12.68 -9.53 -9.14
N ALA A 119 13.77 -10.28 -9.28
CA ALA A 119 14.91 -10.26 -8.35
C ALA A 119 15.59 -8.89 -8.23
N ALA A 120 15.48 -8.04 -9.26
CA ALA A 120 16.00 -6.67 -9.25
C ALA A 120 15.12 -5.69 -8.46
N ARG A 121 13.86 -6.03 -8.14
CA ARG A 121 12.96 -5.20 -7.34
C ARG A 121 13.37 -5.24 -5.86
N THR A 122 13.05 -4.19 -5.12
CA THR A 122 13.27 -4.14 -3.66
C THR A 122 11.97 -4.51 -2.93
N PRO A 123 11.92 -5.64 -2.20
CA PRO A 123 10.73 -5.98 -1.43
C PRO A 123 10.60 -5.16 -0.13
N TYR A 124 9.35 -4.85 0.22
CA TYR A 124 8.97 -4.24 1.48
C TYR A 124 7.84 -5.03 2.13
N PHE A 125 7.93 -5.26 3.44
CA PHE A 125 6.82 -5.73 4.27
C PHE A 125 6.21 -4.54 4.99
N VAL A 126 4.92 -4.34 4.81
CA VAL A 126 4.17 -3.24 5.44
C VAL A 126 3.16 -3.86 6.39
N ARG A 127 3.32 -3.58 7.67
CA ARG A 127 2.42 -4.04 8.73
C ARG A 127 1.37 -3.00 8.96
N VAL A 128 0.11 -3.40 8.79
CA VAL A 128 -1.04 -2.51 8.87
C VAL A 128 -2.00 -3.08 9.90
N LYS A 129 -2.43 -2.22 10.83
CA LYS A 129 -3.60 -2.49 11.65
C LYS A 129 -4.79 -1.79 11.03
N VAL A 130 -5.90 -2.50 10.90
CA VAL A 130 -7.16 -1.93 10.42
C VAL A 130 -8.27 -2.21 11.41
N THR A 131 -9.16 -1.24 11.60
CA THR A 131 -10.41 -1.39 12.36
C THR A 131 -11.57 -0.95 11.48
N ASN A 132 -12.62 -1.75 11.38
CA ASN A 132 -13.84 -1.32 10.70
C ASN A 132 -14.57 -0.31 11.56
N VAL A 133 -14.71 0.92 11.07
CA VAL A 133 -15.44 2.00 11.75
C VAL A 133 -16.70 2.40 10.98
N GLY A 134 -17.01 1.70 9.88
CA GLY A 134 -18.26 1.86 9.13
C GLY A 134 -19.30 0.79 9.47
N ASP A 135 -20.44 0.86 8.80
CA ASP A 135 -21.57 -0.06 9.01
C ASP A 135 -21.46 -1.34 8.17
N THR A 136 -20.75 -1.27 7.04
CA THR A 136 -20.57 -2.40 6.13
C THR A 136 -19.68 -3.46 6.78
N ASP A 137 -20.16 -4.70 6.91
CA ASP A 137 -19.29 -5.84 7.26
C ASP A 137 -18.32 -6.14 6.09
N LEU A 138 -17.02 -6.04 6.36
CA LEU A 138 -15.93 -6.25 5.39
C LEU A 138 -15.35 -7.67 5.45
N GLY A 139 -16.06 -8.60 6.10
CA GLY A 139 -15.62 -9.97 6.31
C GLY A 139 -15.14 -10.66 5.02
N GLY A 140 -13.97 -11.31 5.10
CA GLY A 140 -13.36 -12.01 3.98
C GLY A 140 -12.87 -11.13 2.82
N ALA A 141 -12.93 -9.80 2.93
CA ALA A 141 -12.38 -8.91 1.92
C ALA A 141 -10.84 -8.92 1.94
N ARG A 142 -10.22 -8.83 0.77
CA ARG A 142 -8.82 -8.44 0.64
C ARG A 142 -8.78 -6.93 0.47
N LEU A 143 -7.83 -6.27 1.11
CA LEU A 143 -7.69 -4.82 1.09
C LEU A 143 -6.67 -4.38 0.03
N ASP A 144 -6.78 -4.96 -1.17
CA ASP A 144 -5.83 -4.80 -2.27
C ASP A 144 -5.94 -3.43 -2.97
N ASN A 145 -6.98 -2.67 -2.64
CA ASN A 145 -7.26 -1.37 -3.20
C ASN A 145 -7.32 -0.23 -2.16
N VAL A 146 -6.79 -0.46 -0.96
CA VAL A 146 -6.83 0.52 0.14
C VAL A 146 -5.52 1.29 0.20
N VAL A 147 -4.44 0.63 0.62
CA VAL A 147 -3.12 1.26 0.72
C VAL A 147 -2.20 0.76 -0.38
N TYR A 148 -1.32 1.63 -0.86
CA TYR A 148 -0.39 1.41 -1.95
C TYR A 148 1.02 1.84 -1.55
N ALA A 149 2.05 1.25 -2.14
CA ALA A 149 3.42 1.75 -1.99
C ALA A 149 3.70 2.79 -3.08
N ASN A 150 4.10 4.00 -2.67
CA ASN A 150 4.50 5.06 -3.59
C ASN A 150 6.02 5.09 -3.71
N ASP A 151 6.52 4.98 -4.94
CA ASP A 151 7.96 5.05 -5.24
C ASP A 151 8.41 6.40 -5.84
N GLY A 152 7.53 7.40 -5.78
CA GLY A 152 7.70 8.74 -6.36
C GLY A 152 7.28 8.82 -7.84
N SER A 153 6.99 7.69 -8.48
CA SER A 153 6.55 7.63 -9.88
C SER A 153 5.24 6.87 -10.05
N THR A 154 5.02 5.83 -9.26
CA THR A 154 3.89 4.91 -9.37
C THR A 154 3.38 4.47 -8.00
N LEU A 155 2.08 4.14 -7.94
CA LEU A 155 1.47 3.45 -6.81
C LEU A 155 1.43 1.95 -7.10
N GLU A 156 2.21 1.19 -6.35
CA GLU A 156 2.26 -0.28 -6.42
C GLU A 156 1.20 -0.86 -5.49
N ALA A 157 0.34 -1.74 -6.01
CA ALA A 157 -0.66 -2.46 -5.23
C ALA A 157 0.00 -3.56 -4.35
N PRO A 158 -0.60 -3.90 -3.19
CA PRO A 158 -0.06 -4.92 -2.31
C PRO A 158 -0.22 -6.34 -2.88
N ASN A 159 0.80 -7.16 -2.65
CA ASN A 159 0.75 -8.60 -2.82
C ASN A 159 0.47 -9.27 -1.47
N TYR A 160 -0.22 -10.41 -1.48
CA TYR A 160 -0.48 -11.20 -0.28
C TYR A 160 -0.06 -12.64 -0.48
N TYR A 161 0.48 -13.19 0.59
CA TYR A 161 0.97 -14.55 0.64
C TYR A 161 0.47 -15.21 1.91
N THR A 162 0.08 -16.48 1.78
CA THR A 162 -0.27 -17.31 2.93
C THR A 162 0.94 -17.53 3.84
N ALA A 163 0.71 -17.98 5.07
CA ALA A 163 1.79 -18.31 6.00
C ALA A 163 2.74 -19.38 5.46
N GLN A 164 2.27 -20.28 4.57
CA GLN A 164 3.11 -21.27 3.91
C GLN A 164 4.02 -20.66 2.83
N GLN A 165 3.56 -19.62 2.15
CA GLN A 165 4.29 -18.97 1.06
C GLN A 165 5.28 -17.91 1.56
N GLN A 166 4.87 -17.12 2.55
CA GLN A 166 5.70 -16.07 3.13
C GLN A 166 5.43 -15.92 4.65
N PRO A 167 6.07 -16.74 5.49
CA PRO A 167 5.83 -16.74 6.93
C PRO A 167 6.27 -15.45 7.64
N LEU A 168 7.18 -14.66 7.07
CA LEU A 168 7.65 -13.39 7.66
C LEU A 168 6.62 -12.25 7.55
N CYS A 169 5.77 -12.32 6.53
CA CYS A 169 4.74 -11.34 6.22
C CYS A 169 3.48 -12.06 5.74
N VAL A 170 2.69 -12.52 6.72
CA VAL A 170 1.46 -13.25 6.45
C VAL A 170 0.37 -12.26 6.08
N GLY A 171 0.02 -12.27 4.80
CA GLY A 171 -1.12 -11.53 4.27
C GLY A 171 -2.37 -12.39 4.19
N GLY A 172 -3.50 -11.76 3.87
CA GLY A 172 -4.74 -12.49 3.67
C GLY A 172 -5.96 -11.59 3.55
N ALA A 173 -7.10 -12.25 3.39
CA ALA A 173 -8.37 -11.61 3.60
C ALA A 173 -8.56 -11.27 5.09
N LEU A 174 -9.39 -10.27 5.36
CA LEU A 174 -9.93 -10.01 6.68
C LEU A 174 -10.63 -11.26 7.25
N PRO A 175 -10.75 -11.38 8.59
CA PRO A 175 -11.55 -12.41 9.23
C PRO A 175 -12.93 -12.57 8.57
N ALA A 176 -13.51 -13.76 8.65
CA ALA A 176 -14.77 -14.08 7.96
C ALA A 176 -15.93 -13.13 8.33
N VAL A 177 -15.90 -12.60 9.56
CA VAL A 177 -16.75 -11.51 10.03
C VAL A 177 -15.85 -10.35 10.41
N PHE A 178 -16.10 -9.18 9.83
CA PHE A 178 -15.36 -7.96 10.10
C PHE A 178 -16.31 -6.77 10.13
N ALA A 179 -17.29 -6.85 11.05
CA ALA A 179 -18.28 -5.82 11.32
C ALA A 179 -17.68 -4.61 12.07
N ASN A 180 -18.48 -3.58 12.29
CA ASN A 180 -18.10 -2.38 13.05
C ASN A 180 -17.38 -2.74 14.37
N GLY A 181 -16.26 -2.08 14.64
CA GLY A 181 -15.39 -2.29 15.79
C GLY A 181 -14.44 -3.49 15.68
N ALA A 182 -14.57 -4.35 14.66
CA ALA A 182 -13.62 -5.45 14.46
C ALA A 182 -12.27 -4.91 13.99
N SER A 183 -11.18 -5.48 14.54
CA SER A 183 -9.80 -5.13 14.16
C SER A 183 -9.02 -6.35 13.67
N ALA A 184 -8.09 -6.11 12.75
CA ALA A 184 -7.14 -7.11 12.29
C ALA A 184 -5.77 -6.47 12.04
N GLU A 185 -4.72 -7.25 12.28
CA GLU A 185 -3.37 -6.96 11.82
C GLU A 185 -3.12 -7.73 10.53
N LEU A 186 -2.60 -7.03 9.53
CA LEU A 186 -2.31 -7.57 8.21
C LEU A 186 -0.87 -7.25 7.86
N CYS A 187 -0.27 -8.11 7.04
CA CYS A 187 1.01 -7.80 6.41
C CYS A 187 0.84 -7.81 4.89
N GLN A 188 1.31 -6.74 4.27
CA GLN A 188 1.25 -6.53 2.82
C GLN A 188 2.67 -6.49 2.25
N VAL A 189 2.85 -7.11 1.08
CA VAL A 189 4.15 -7.17 0.40
C VAL A 189 4.14 -6.30 -0.83
N TYR A 190 5.12 -5.41 -0.94
CA TYR A 190 5.32 -4.56 -2.11
C TYR A 190 6.67 -4.84 -2.74
N PHE A 191 6.78 -4.62 -4.06
CA PHE A 191 8.02 -4.76 -4.80
C PHE A 191 8.34 -3.45 -5.52
N VAL A 192 9.14 -2.59 -4.90
CA VAL A 192 9.51 -1.30 -5.51
C VAL A 192 10.45 -1.54 -6.67
N ALA A 193 10.24 -0.81 -7.78
CA ALA A 193 11.01 -0.97 -9.00
C ALA A 193 12.53 -0.71 -8.78
N PRO A 194 13.41 -1.30 -9.61
CA PRO A 194 14.83 -1.02 -9.54
C PRO A 194 15.12 0.48 -9.69
N ALA A 195 16.14 0.96 -8.98
CA ALA A 195 16.54 2.37 -8.92
C ALA A 195 15.50 3.35 -8.32
N GLN A 196 14.33 2.88 -7.90
CA GLN A 196 13.39 3.65 -7.12
C GLN A 196 13.55 3.36 -5.62
N THR A 197 13.02 4.26 -4.80
CA THR A 197 12.97 4.12 -3.35
C THR A 197 11.53 4.33 -2.90
N LEU A 198 11.07 3.52 -1.96
CA LEU A 198 9.79 3.78 -1.31
C LEU A 198 9.82 5.19 -0.69
N VAL A 199 8.85 6.02 -1.07
CA VAL A 199 8.63 7.37 -0.55
C VAL A 199 7.66 7.31 0.62
N SER A 200 6.53 6.64 0.43
CA SER A 200 5.42 6.58 1.40
C SER A 200 4.52 5.38 1.14
N ILE A 201 3.65 5.11 2.12
CA ILE A 201 2.46 4.27 1.92
C ILE A 201 1.27 5.20 1.80
N ASP A 202 0.46 5.02 0.77
CA ASP A 202 -0.53 6.01 0.36
C ASP A 202 -1.92 5.38 0.29
N PHE A 203 -2.92 6.13 0.74
CA PHE A 203 -4.32 5.90 0.43
C PHE A 203 -4.78 7.02 -0.52
N PRO A 204 -5.07 6.72 -1.80
CA PRO A 204 -5.62 7.69 -2.74
C PRO A 204 -7.15 7.76 -2.60
N PRO A 205 -7.72 8.88 -2.10
CA PRO A 205 -9.16 9.00 -1.96
C PRO A 205 -9.89 9.01 -3.32
N TYR A 206 -11.16 8.63 -3.29
CA TYR A 206 -12.00 8.67 -4.49
C TYR A 206 -12.09 10.09 -5.06
N GLY A 207 -12.16 10.21 -6.38
CA GLY A 207 -12.34 11.50 -7.05
C GLY A 207 -11.04 12.24 -7.38
N GLY A 208 -9.88 11.61 -7.21
CA GLY A 208 -8.58 12.21 -7.57
C GLY A 208 -8.14 13.31 -6.62
N LEU A 209 -8.52 13.20 -5.34
CA LEU A 209 -8.07 14.07 -4.27
C LEU A 209 -6.64 13.68 -3.85
N ASP A 210 -5.98 14.58 -3.12
CA ASP A 210 -4.63 14.35 -2.64
C ASP A 210 -4.56 13.15 -1.68
N ASP A 211 -3.50 12.36 -1.83
CA ASP A 211 -3.31 11.12 -1.07
C ASP A 211 -3.15 11.38 0.43
N ILE A 212 -3.72 10.51 1.25
CA ILE A 212 -3.36 10.41 2.67
C ILE A 212 -2.11 9.52 2.73
N THR A 213 -1.03 10.03 3.30
CA THR A 213 0.28 9.36 3.25
C THR A 213 0.77 8.97 4.63
N TRP A 214 1.47 7.85 4.73
CA TRP A 214 2.18 7.40 5.92
C TRP A 214 3.68 7.31 5.64
N THR A 215 4.48 7.99 6.47
CA THR A 215 5.95 8.00 6.36
C THR A 215 6.63 7.81 7.71
N GLY A 216 7.87 7.30 7.69
CA GLY A 216 8.67 7.14 8.89
C GLY A 216 9.91 6.28 8.68
N GLU A 217 10.61 5.98 9.76
CA GLU A 217 11.84 5.20 9.71
C GLU A 217 11.56 3.72 9.36
N LEU A 218 12.39 3.16 8.48
CA LEU A 218 12.32 1.75 8.11
C LEU A 218 12.80 0.87 9.27
N SER A 219 12.02 -0.16 9.60
CA SER A 219 12.36 -1.14 10.62
C SER A 219 13.13 -2.33 10.02
N PRO A 220 14.00 -3.00 10.80
CA PRO A 220 14.57 -4.28 10.39
C PRO A 220 13.49 -5.36 10.35
N VAL A 221 13.64 -6.32 9.42
CA VAL A 221 12.75 -7.49 9.36
C VAL A 221 12.86 -8.31 10.65
N THR A 222 11.72 -8.58 11.28
CA THR A 222 11.66 -9.47 12.45
C THR A 222 11.83 -10.94 12.02
N PRO A 223 12.90 -11.65 12.42
CA PRO A 223 13.10 -13.05 12.03
C PRO A 223 12.07 -13.96 12.68
N LEU A 224 11.73 -15.07 12.00
CA LEU A 224 10.91 -16.11 12.61
C LEU A 224 11.60 -16.69 13.85
N LYS A 225 10.84 -16.86 14.93
CA LYS A 225 11.33 -17.58 16.10
C LYS A 225 11.63 -19.03 15.70
N PRO A 226 12.83 -19.56 16.02
CA PRO A 226 13.14 -20.96 15.75
C PRO A 226 12.12 -21.86 16.44
N VAL A 227 11.45 -22.72 15.66
CA VAL A 227 10.63 -23.79 16.25
C VAL A 227 11.59 -24.74 16.97
N LYS A 228 11.55 -24.76 18.30
CA LYS A 228 12.35 -25.71 19.09
C LYS A 228 12.05 -27.13 18.60
N PRO A 229 13.07 -27.93 18.25
CA PRO A 229 12.85 -29.31 17.86
C PRO A 229 12.08 -30.01 18.98
N GLY A 230 10.85 -30.42 18.67
CA GLY A 230 10.04 -31.21 19.60
C GLY A 230 10.86 -32.44 20.00
N ARG A 231 11.09 -32.60 21.31
CA ARG A 231 11.71 -33.77 21.90
C ARG A 231 10.98 -35.00 21.37
N LYS A 232 11.60 -35.75 20.45
CA LYS A 232 11.11 -37.06 20.00
C LYS A 232 10.94 -37.91 21.26
N GLY A 233 9.71 -37.98 21.76
CA GLY A 233 9.33 -38.92 22.81
C GLY A 233 9.58 -40.30 22.24
N GLY A 234 10.63 -40.95 22.73
CA GLY A 234 10.96 -42.33 22.40
C GLY A 234 9.80 -43.23 22.83
N ARG A 235 8.86 -43.48 21.92
CA ARG A 235 7.86 -44.52 22.10
C ARG A 235 8.54 -45.84 21.72
N LYS A 236 9.11 -46.50 22.74
CA LYS A 236 9.57 -47.88 22.67
C LYS A 236 8.42 -48.73 22.12
N GLY A 237 8.72 -49.50 21.08
CA GLY A 237 7.81 -50.51 20.55
C GLY A 237 7.63 -51.66 21.56
N ALA A 238 6.40 -52.15 21.63
CA ALA A 238 6.05 -53.56 21.79
C ALA A 238 4.51 -53.67 21.76
N GLY A 239 3.96 -54.44 20.82
CA GLY A 239 2.53 -54.79 20.81
C GLY A 239 2.00 -55.16 19.43
N LYS A 240 2.13 -56.44 19.08
CA LYS A 240 1.54 -57.09 17.90
C LYS A 240 0.00 -57.04 17.91
N GLY A 241 -0.60 -57.06 16.71
CA GLY A 241 -2.01 -57.37 16.46
C GLY A 241 -2.45 -56.73 15.15
N ALA A 242 -2.21 -57.37 14.00
CA ALA A 242 -3.10 -58.31 13.33
C ALA A 242 -4.34 -57.63 12.69
N GLY A 243 -4.38 -57.67 11.36
CA GLY A 243 -5.62 -57.85 10.59
C GLY A 243 -6.34 -56.61 10.09
N ALA A 244 -6.42 -56.54 8.76
CA ALA A 244 -7.58 -56.12 7.95
C ALA A 244 -7.36 -54.90 7.06
N THR A 245 -7.10 -55.19 5.78
CA THR A 245 -7.43 -54.36 4.62
C THR A 245 -8.96 -54.15 4.57
N PRO A 246 -9.43 -53.00 4.09
CA PRO A 246 -10.34 -53.07 2.96
C PRO A 246 -10.05 -52.06 1.85
N SER A 247 -10.12 -52.57 0.62
CA SER A 247 -10.45 -51.81 -0.59
C SER A 247 -11.90 -51.35 -0.55
N ALA A 248 -12.16 -50.12 -1.01
CA ALA A 248 -13.42 -49.70 -1.62
C ALA A 248 -13.10 -48.43 -2.44
N THR A 249 -12.86 -48.54 -3.74
CA THR A 249 -13.85 -48.44 -4.83
C THR A 249 -14.46 -47.04 -4.93
N ALA A 250 -13.92 -46.28 -5.89
CA ALA A 250 -14.50 -45.07 -6.43
C ALA A 250 -15.86 -45.36 -7.09
N THR A 251 -16.85 -44.51 -6.83
CA THR A 251 -18.08 -44.44 -7.64
C THR A 251 -18.17 -43.05 -8.24
N ALA A 252 -18.08 -43.01 -9.57
CA ALA A 252 -18.35 -41.83 -10.38
C ALA A 252 -19.86 -41.63 -10.50
N THR A 253 -20.35 -40.41 -10.25
CA THR A 253 -21.73 -40.02 -10.55
C THR A 253 -21.72 -39.22 -11.84
N ALA A 254 -22.35 -39.77 -12.88
CA ALA A 254 -22.56 -39.09 -14.16
C ALA A 254 -23.72 -38.09 -14.05
N SER A 255 -23.48 -36.85 -14.47
CA SER A 255 -24.51 -35.84 -14.71
C SER A 255 -25.23 -36.12 -16.03
N ALA A 256 -26.55 -36.21 -15.99
CA ALA A 256 -27.40 -36.17 -17.17
C ALA A 256 -27.89 -34.74 -17.38
N THR A 257 -27.53 -34.19 -18.53
CA THR A 257 -28.01 -32.93 -19.11
C THR A 257 -29.42 -33.15 -19.67
N ALA A 258 -30.37 -32.29 -19.31
CA ALA A 258 -31.63 -32.15 -20.04
C ALA A 258 -32.01 -30.67 -20.13
N THR A 259 -32.13 -30.21 -21.37
CA THR A 259 -32.71 -28.97 -21.90
C THR A 259 -33.50 -29.46 -23.13
N PRO A 260 -34.66 -28.90 -23.51
CA PRO A 260 -35.11 -27.53 -23.34
C PRO A 260 -36.35 -27.32 -22.45
#